data_AF-T0HLB9-F1
#
_entry.id   AF-T0HLB9-F1
#
_cell.length_a   1.000
_cell.length_b   1.000
_cell.length_c   1.000
_cell.angle_alpha   90.00
_cell.angle_beta   90.00
_cell.angle_gamma   90.00
#
_symmetry.space_group_name_H-M   'P 1'
#
loop_
_entity.id
_entity.type
_entity.pdbx_description
1 polymer ?
#
loop_
_entity_poly.entity_id
_entity_poly.type
_entity_poly.pdbx_seq_one_letter_code
_entity_poly.pdbx_strand_id
1 'polypeptide(L)'
;MSVAHHAGPAAARGRLYRAGDYPGFVPGPDGVVAGDLFLLPDDPAVLNRIDEYEECAAHFPQPWEYRRERLTVHAGDGPVQAWAYVYARDVSALQWIESGDFLR
;
A
#
# COMPACT_ATOMS: atom_id res chain seq x y z
N MET A 1 22.64 7.00 8.40
CA MET A 1 21.41 6.23 8.12
C MET A 1 20.70 6.97 7.02
N SER A 2 20.53 6.37 5.85
CA SER A 2 19.70 6.98 4.81
C SER A 2 18.24 6.70 5.16
N VAL A 3 17.44 7.75 5.27
CA VAL A 3 16.02 7.66 5.64
C VAL A 3 15.17 7.79 4.38
N ALA A 4 13.96 7.21 4.40
CA ALA A 4 12.99 7.45 3.35
C ALA A 4 12.66 8.95 3.27
N HIS A 5 12.55 9.47 2.06
CA HIS A 5 12.20 10.87 1.80
C HIS A 5 10.76 10.95 1.32
N HIS A 6 9.94 11.80 1.95
CA HIS A 6 8.57 12.05 1.52
C HIS A 6 8.58 12.89 0.24
N ALA A 7 8.13 12.30 -0.87
CA ALA A 7 8.04 12.96 -2.17
C ALA A 7 6.73 13.72 -2.38
N GLY A 8 5.76 13.55 -1.48
CA GLY A 8 4.47 14.23 -1.50
C GLY A 8 3.28 13.29 -1.69
N PRO A 9 2.07 13.85 -1.81
CA PRO A 9 0.84 13.07 -1.96
C PRO A 9 0.78 12.34 -3.31
N ALA A 10 0.18 11.17 -3.30
CA ALA A 10 -0.09 10.37 -4.49
C ALA A 10 -1.43 9.64 -4.36
N ALA A 11 -1.94 9.13 -5.48
CA ALA A 11 -3.17 8.36 -5.49
C ALA A 11 -3.04 7.09 -6.35
N ALA A 12 -3.70 6.01 -5.91
CA ALA A 12 -3.78 4.76 -6.64
C ALA A 12 -5.24 4.44 -7.00
N ARG A 13 -5.48 3.79 -8.14
CA ARG A 13 -6.83 3.30 -8.46
C ARG A 13 -7.14 2.04 -7.67
N GLY A 14 -8.33 1.99 -7.10
CA GLY A 14 -8.80 0.86 -6.32
C GLY A 14 -9.65 1.27 -5.15
N ARG A 15 -9.93 0.30 -4.29
CA ARG A 15 -10.80 0.46 -3.13
C ARG A 15 -9.99 0.34 -1.85
N LEU A 16 -10.42 1.08 -0.83
CA LEU A 16 -9.84 1.07 0.50
C LEU A 16 -10.85 0.46 1.46
N TYR A 17 -10.45 -0.54 2.24
CA TYR A 17 -11.32 -1.21 3.20
C TYR A 17 -10.84 -0.96 4.62
N ARG A 18 -11.76 -1.02 5.59
CA ARG A 18 -11.43 -1.06 7.01
C ARG A 18 -11.19 -2.51 7.43
N ALA A 19 -9.95 -2.89 7.64
CA ALA A 19 -9.54 -4.19 8.17
C ALA A 19 -9.23 -4.02 9.67
N GLY A 20 -10.24 -4.21 10.52
CA GLY A 20 -10.10 -3.89 11.95
C GLY A 20 -9.71 -2.42 12.16
N ASP A 21 -8.55 -2.18 12.77
CA ASP A 21 -8.04 -0.85 13.11
C ASP A 21 -7.11 -0.26 12.03
N TYR A 22 -6.94 -0.92 10.89
CA TYR A 22 -6.00 -0.54 9.84
C TYR A 22 -6.62 -0.60 8.44
N PRO A 23 -6.03 0.09 7.45
CA PRO A 23 -6.53 0.09 6.07
C PRO A 23 -6.11 -1.16 5.28
N GLY A 24 -7.02 -1.67 4.46
CA GLY A 24 -6.74 -2.67 3.43
C GLY A 24 -6.94 -2.09 2.03
N PHE A 25 -5.86 -1.77 1.32
CA PHE A 25 -5.93 -1.29 -0.07
C PHE A 25 -6.00 -2.47 -1.05
N VAL A 26 -6.94 -2.40 -2.01
CA VAL A 26 -7.07 -3.38 -3.11
C VAL A 26 -7.11 -2.62 -4.46
N PRO A 27 -6.10 -2.81 -5.34
CA PRO A 27 -6.08 -2.25 -6.68
C PRO A 27 -7.30 -2.70 -7.49
N GLY A 28 -7.83 -1.78 -8.29
CA GLY A 28 -8.99 -2.05 -9.12
C GLY A 28 -9.39 -0.85 -9.98
N PRO A 29 -10.34 -1.02 -10.90
CA PRO A 29 -10.82 0.08 -11.76
C PRO A 29 -11.67 1.10 -10.99
N ASP A 30 -12.28 0.69 -9.90
CA ASP A 30 -13.24 1.49 -9.13
C ASP A 30 -12.58 2.14 -7.92
N GLY A 31 -12.85 3.43 -7.74
CA GLY A 31 -12.33 4.20 -6.62
C GLY A 31 -10.92 4.74 -6.85
N VAL A 32 -10.57 5.70 -6.00
CA VAL A 32 -9.25 6.31 -5.94
C VAL A 32 -8.87 6.37 -4.47
N VAL A 33 -7.69 5.86 -4.12
CA VAL A 33 -7.16 5.84 -2.77
C VAL A 33 -6.05 6.86 -2.65
N ALA A 34 -6.19 7.77 -1.70
CA ALA A 34 -5.20 8.78 -1.35
C ALA A 34 -4.10 8.15 -0.49
N GLY A 35 -2.87 8.62 -0.67
CA GLY A 35 -1.75 8.25 0.14
C GLY A 35 -0.55 9.15 -0.11
N ASP A 36 0.62 8.69 0.31
CA ASP A 36 1.88 9.40 0.22
C ASP A 36 2.91 8.57 -0.55
N LEU A 37 3.69 9.25 -1.40
CA LEU A 37 4.80 8.66 -2.12
C LEU A 37 6.10 8.92 -1.36
N PHE A 38 6.90 7.87 -1.16
CA PHE A 38 8.20 7.96 -0.52
C PHE A 38 9.30 7.46 -1.46
N LEU A 39 10.39 8.22 -1.54
CA LEU A 39 11.64 7.75 -2.15
C LEU A 39 12.42 6.98 -1.10
N LEU A 40 12.60 5.69 -1.35
CA LEU A 40 13.43 4.83 -0.51
C LEU A 40 14.90 4.95 -0.95
N PRO A 41 15.85 4.80 -0.02
CA PRO A 41 17.25 4.66 -0.40
C PRO A 41 17.46 3.41 -1.27
N ASP A 42 18.55 3.41 -2.03
CA ASP A 42 19.00 2.24 -2.79
C ASP A 42 19.61 1.18 -1.86
N ASP A 43 18.78 0.68 -0.94
CA ASP A 43 19.09 -0.35 0.03
C ASP A 43 17.89 -1.32 0.11
N PRO A 44 18.04 -2.57 -0.39
CA PRO A 44 16.96 -3.55 -0.35
C PRO A 44 16.55 -3.93 1.08
N ALA A 45 17.39 -3.68 2.09
CA ALA A 45 17.07 -3.98 3.48
C ALA A 45 15.87 -3.17 4.00
N VAL A 46 15.60 -1.98 3.45
CA VAL A 46 14.43 -1.18 3.83
C VAL A 46 13.15 -1.91 3.43
N LEU A 47 13.09 -2.37 2.20
CA LEU A 47 11.96 -3.13 1.67
C LEU A 47 11.75 -4.45 2.41
N ASN A 48 12.83 -5.18 2.72
CA ASN A 48 12.75 -6.39 3.55
C ASN A 48 12.18 -6.09 4.94
N ARG A 49 12.60 -5.00 5.58
CA ARG A 49 12.08 -4.63 6.91
C ARG A 49 10.60 -4.28 6.90
N ILE A 50 10.09 -3.76 5.79
CA ILE A 50 8.64 -3.53 5.65
C ILE A 50 7.93 -4.87 5.38
N ASP A 51 8.50 -5.79 4.58
CA ASP A 51 7.94 -7.15 4.42
C ASP A 51 7.84 -7.90 5.77
N GLU A 52 8.83 -7.71 6.66
CA GLU A 52 8.81 -8.23 8.03
C GLU A 52 7.66 -7.63 8.86
N TYR A 53 7.47 -6.32 8.76
CA TYR A 53 6.43 -5.59 9.50
C TYR A 53 5.02 -5.97 9.02
N GLU A 54 4.83 -6.14 7.71
CA GLU A 54 3.57 -6.53 7.08
C GLU A 54 3.33 -8.05 7.10
N GLU A 55 4.20 -8.80 7.78
CA GLU A 55 4.16 -10.25 7.93
C GLU A 55 4.05 -11.01 6.59
N CYS A 56 4.68 -10.48 5.53
CA CYS A 56 4.66 -11.06 4.19
C CYS A 56 6.05 -11.48 3.68
N ALA A 57 7.03 -11.58 4.58
CA ALA A 57 8.33 -12.19 4.28
C ALA A 57 8.20 -13.72 4.11
N ALA A 58 9.14 -14.33 3.39
CA ALA A 58 9.08 -15.73 2.97
C ALA A 58 8.94 -16.76 4.12
N HIS A 59 9.33 -16.39 5.34
CA HIS A 59 9.28 -17.27 6.51
C HIS A 59 7.96 -17.19 7.29
N PHE A 60 7.10 -16.20 7.01
CA PHE A 60 5.75 -16.14 7.58
C PHE A 60 4.84 -17.18 6.93
N PRO A 61 3.93 -17.82 7.71
CA PRO A 61 2.99 -18.79 7.19
C PRO A 61 2.01 -18.15 6.21
N GLN A 62 1.68 -18.88 5.16
CA GLN A 62 0.65 -18.48 4.19
C GLN A 62 -0.76 -18.90 4.64
N PRO A 63 -1.82 -18.19 4.19
CA PRO A 63 -1.80 -17.02 3.31
C PRO A 63 -1.43 -15.72 4.05
N TRP A 64 -0.59 -14.89 3.43
CA TRP A 64 -0.24 -13.57 3.95
C TRP A 64 -1.43 -12.61 3.85
N GLU A 65 -1.52 -11.68 4.80
CA GLU A 65 -2.55 -10.65 4.76
C GLU A 65 -2.26 -9.60 3.70
N TYR A 66 -1.00 -9.24 3.53
CA TYR A 66 -0.53 -8.31 2.53
C TYR A 66 0.41 -8.99 1.54
N ARG A 67 0.50 -8.41 0.35
CA ARG A 67 1.56 -8.72 -0.63
C ARG A 67 2.19 -7.43 -1.11
N ARG A 68 3.52 -7.43 -1.26
CA ARG A 68 4.21 -6.33 -1.93
C ARG A 68 4.02 -6.44 -3.45
N GLU A 69 3.48 -5.40 -4.05
CA GLU A 69 3.21 -5.33 -5.49
C GLU A 69 3.70 -4.00 -6.05
N ARG A 70 4.15 -3.99 -7.30
CA ARG A 70 4.51 -2.76 -8.00
C ARG A 70 3.34 -2.31 -8.87
N LEU A 71 2.89 -1.08 -8.67
CA LEU A 71 1.73 -0.53 -9.36
C LEU A 71 1.96 0.93 -9.78
N THR A 72 1.13 1.38 -10.71
CA THR A 72 1.08 2.79 -11.11
C THR A 72 0.33 3.62 -10.08
N VAL A 73 1.01 4.59 -9.49
CA VAL A 73 0.40 5.67 -8.71
C VAL A 73 0.44 6.98 -9.50
N HIS A 74 -0.48 7.89 -9.23
CA HIS A 74 -0.51 9.21 -9.81
C HIS A 74 -0.01 10.21 -8.76
N ALA A 75 1.13 10.84 -9.02
CA ALA A 75 1.69 11.93 -8.22
C ALA A 75 1.64 13.25 -9.02
N GLY A 76 2.00 14.37 -8.41
CA GLY A 76 1.88 15.72 -9.00
C GLY A 76 2.38 15.84 -10.45
N ASP A 77 3.53 15.24 -10.75
CA ASP A 77 4.18 15.32 -12.07
C ASP A 77 3.71 14.21 -13.05
N GLY A 78 2.81 13.33 -12.64
CA GLY A 78 2.24 12.27 -13.47
C GLY A 78 2.33 10.86 -12.86
N PRO A 79 2.11 9.82 -13.69
CA PRO A 79 2.13 8.44 -13.23
C PRO A 79 3.56 7.95 -12.93
N VAL A 80 3.72 7.26 -11.81
CA VAL A 80 4.99 6.68 -11.33
C VAL A 80 4.77 5.21 -10.94
N GLN A 81 5.76 4.36 -11.19
CA GLN A 81 5.77 2.99 -10.66
C GLN A 81 6.28 2.99 -9.21
N ALA A 82 5.48 2.49 -8.27
CA ALA A 82 5.83 2.43 -6.86
C ALA A 82 5.49 1.06 -6.25
N TRP A 83 6.23 0.68 -5.22
CA TRP A 83 5.87 -0.47 -4.39
C TRP A 83 4.72 -0.10 -3.44
N ALA A 84 3.75 -0.99 -3.31
CA ALA A 84 2.64 -0.88 -2.37
C ALA A 84 2.36 -2.24 -1.72
N TYR A 85 1.79 -2.21 -0.51
CA TYR A 85 1.32 -3.41 0.17
C TYR A 85 -0.18 -3.54 -0.05
N VAL A 86 -0.55 -4.57 -0.80
CA VAL A 86 -1.93 -4.81 -1.23
C VAL A 86 -2.55 -5.86 -0.32
N TYR A 87 -3.74 -5.55 0.19
CA TYR A 87 -4.53 -6.47 0.99
C TYR A 87 -4.94 -7.69 0.15
N ALA A 88 -4.72 -8.89 0.70
CA ALA A 88 -4.83 -10.16 -0.02
C ALA A 88 -5.89 -11.11 0.55
N ARG A 89 -6.61 -10.72 1.60
CA ARG A 89 -7.71 -11.52 2.18
C ARG A 89 -9.06 -11.14 1.57
N ASP A 90 -10.07 -11.95 1.87
CA ASP A 90 -11.44 -11.69 1.45
C ASP A 90 -11.96 -10.36 2.03
N VAL A 91 -12.46 -9.50 1.15
CA VAL A 91 -12.99 -8.17 1.49
C VAL A 91 -14.52 -8.13 1.51
N SER A 92 -15.20 -9.25 1.22
CA SER A 92 -16.67 -9.32 1.10
C SER A 92 -17.42 -8.80 2.33
N ALA A 93 -16.84 -8.99 3.52
CA ALA A 93 -17.39 -8.55 4.80
C ALA A 93 -16.77 -7.23 5.32
N LEU A 94 -15.80 -6.65 4.62
CA LEU A 94 -15.13 -5.44 5.07
C LEU A 94 -15.88 -4.19 4.61
N GLN A 95 -15.91 -3.17 5.48
CA GLN A 95 -16.47 -1.88 5.14
C GLN A 95 -15.58 -1.18 4.11
N TRP A 96 -16.17 -0.85 2.95
CA TRP A 96 -15.53 0.04 1.98
C TRP A 96 -15.49 1.47 2.53
N ILE A 97 -14.30 2.05 2.58
CA ILE A 97 -14.05 3.46 2.80
C ILE A 97 -14.13 4.17 1.44
N GLU A 98 -15.34 4.61 1.06
CA GLU A 98 -15.61 5.23 -0.24
C GLU A 98 -14.82 6.52 -0.49
N SER A 99 -14.42 7.23 0.58
CA SER A 99 -13.57 8.42 0.47
C SER A 99 -12.19 8.10 -0.10
N GLY A 100 -11.73 6.86 0.00
CA GLY A 100 -10.36 6.47 -0.34
C GLY A 100 -9.29 7.07 0.58
N ASP A 101 -9.70 7.66 1.71
CA ASP A 101 -8.82 8.30 2.70
C ASP A 101 -9.13 7.71 4.07
N PHE A 102 -8.16 7.03 4.66
CA PHE A 102 -8.29 6.35 5.95
C PHE A 102 -8.35 7.32 7.14
N LEU A 103 -7.74 8.51 7.00
CA LEU A 103 -7.58 9.48 8.09
C LEU A 103 -8.77 10.45 8.20
N ARG A 104 -9.76 10.30 7.31
CA ARG A 104 -10.97 11.10 7.27
C ARG A 104 -12.02 10.67 8.31
#